data_AF-A0A6P0TJA2-F1
#
_entry.id   AF-A0A6P0TJA2-F1
#
_cell.length_a   1.000
_cell.length_b   1.000
_cell.length_c   1.000
_cell.angle_alpha   90.00
_cell.angle_beta   90.00
_cell.angle_gamma   90.00
#
_symmetry.space_group_name_H-M   'P 1'
#
loop_
_entity.id
_entity.type
_entity.pdbx_description
1 polymer ?
#
loop_
_entity_poly.entity_id
_entity_poly.type
_entity_poly.pdbx_seq_one_letter_code
_entity_poly.pdbx_strand_id
1 'polypeptide(L)'
;MATTYEAVKQRAAAKDCLAARFQAEKRHLMDLIHQEGYEVGLRSASYLSREDFWHFERVCPLAAFFDPDTLEYLWTYLDIKEYPEEVRIHNSDFDHLLDVSNQCRVLFCQSWLDGVLHSWNLIKEQMDN
;
A
#
# COMPACT_ATOMS: atom_id res chain seq x y z
N MET A 1 17.34 -48.27 16.52
CA MET A 1 16.39 -47.24 16.07
C MET A 1 17.13 -45.91 15.89
N ALA A 2 17.90 -45.74 14.81
CA ALA A 2 18.69 -44.53 14.54
C ALA A 2 18.06 -43.62 13.46
N THR A 3 16.92 -44.04 12.90
CA THR A 3 16.24 -43.41 11.76
C THR A 3 15.33 -42.22 12.14
N THR A 4 15.26 -41.83 13.41
CA THR A 4 14.29 -40.82 13.87
C THR A 4 14.91 -39.44 14.07
N TYR A 5 16.14 -39.32 14.55
CA TYR A 5 16.70 -38.02 14.95
C TYR A 5 17.18 -37.17 13.76
N GLU A 6 17.94 -37.76 12.83
CA GLU A 6 18.40 -37.11 11.61
C GLU A 6 17.23 -36.66 10.72
N ALA A 7 16.21 -37.52 10.57
CA ALA A 7 15.02 -37.22 9.78
C ALA A 7 14.17 -36.09 10.40
N VAL A 8 14.08 -36.03 11.73
CA VAL A 8 13.40 -34.93 12.43
C VAL A 8 14.16 -33.61 12.25
N LYS A 9 15.49 -33.63 12.32
CA LYS A 9 16.34 -32.44 12.12
C LYS A 9 16.27 -31.91 10.69
N GLN A 10 16.29 -32.79 9.69
CA GLN A 10 16.13 -32.41 8.29
C GLN A 10 14.74 -31.83 8.01
N ARG A 11 13.68 -32.42 8.61
CA ARG A 11 12.31 -31.92 8.46
C ARG A 11 12.11 -30.58 9.18
N ALA A 12 12.79 -30.33 10.30
CA ALA A 12 12.79 -29.03 10.97
C ALA A 12 13.52 -27.97 10.13
N ALA A 13 14.74 -28.26 9.66
CA ALA A 13 15.50 -27.35 8.81
C ALA A 13 14.77 -27.01 7.49
N ALA A 14 14.07 -27.98 6.88
CA ALA A 14 13.25 -27.75 5.70
C ALA A 14 12.04 -26.85 5.99
N LYS A 15 11.40 -27.00 7.17
CA LYS A 15 10.31 -26.12 7.61
C LYS A 15 10.77 -24.69 7.87
N ASP A 16 11.93 -24.52 8.50
CA ASP A 16 12.51 -23.20 8.76
C ASP A 16 12.89 -22.49 7.46
N CYS A 17 13.46 -23.22 6.49
CA CYS A 17 13.74 -22.71 5.15
C CYS A 17 12.46 -22.28 4.41
N LEU A 18 11.39 -23.07 4.50
CA LEU A 18 10.10 -22.75 3.90
C LEU A 18 9.45 -21.52 4.56
N ALA A 19 9.48 -21.44 5.90
CA ALA A 19 8.96 -20.30 6.65
C ALA A 19 9.70 -19.00 6.31
N ALA A 20 11.04 -19.06 6.21
CA ALA A 20 11.84 -17.92 5.81
C ALA A 20 11.49 -17.44 4.39
N ARG A 21 11.29 -18.37 3.45
CA ARG A 21 10.85 -18.05 2.08
C ARG A 21 9.48 -17.37 2.06
N PHE A 22 8.50 -17.92 2.77
CA PHE A 22 7.18 -17.29 2.85
C PHE A 22 7.22 -15.90 3.50
N GLN A 23 8.07 -15.68 4.50
CA GLN A 23 8.25 -14.36 5.09
C GLN A 23 8.91 -13.36 4.14
N ALA A 24 9.85 -13.81 3.31
CA ALA A 24 10.48 -12.98 2.29
C ALA A 24 9.46 -12.61 1.20
N GLU A 25 8.69 -13.58 0.73
CA GLU A 25 7.64 -13.38 -0.28
C GLU A 25 6.52 -12.46 0.24
N LYS A 26 6.06 -12.67 1.48
CA LYS A 26 5.11 -11.74 2.13
C LYS A 26 5.65 -10.32 2.17
N ARG A 27 6.92 -10.13 2.58
CA ARG A 27 7.53 -8.80 2.62
C ARG A 27 7.56 -8.17 1.23
N HIS A 28 8.00 -8.92 0.23
CA HIS A 28 8.02 -8.46 -1.14
C HIS A 28 6.64 -8.02 -1.64
N LEU A 29 5.59 -8.79 -1.34
CA LEU A 29 4.21 -8.40 -1.69
C LEU A 29 3.77 -7.12 -0.97
N MET A 30 4.14 -6.94 0.30
CA MET A 30 3.83 -5.70 1.02
C MET A 30 4.56 -4.50 0.42
N ASP A 31 5.82 -4.66 0.03
CA ASP A 31 6.60 -3.59 -0.62
C ASP A 31 5.97 -3.19 -1.95
N LEU A 32 5.45 -4.16 -2.72
CA LEU A 32 4.74 -3.90 -3.96
C LEU A 32 3.41 -3.17 -3.75
N ILE A 33 2.62 -3.55 -2.75
CA ILE A 33 1.37 -2.85 -2.39
C ILE A 33 1.66 -1.41 -1.98
N HIS A 34 2.71 -1.21 -1.18
CA HIS A 34 3.18 0.11 -0.81
C HIS A 34 3.54 0.94 -2.05
N GLN A 35 4.34 0.38 -2.96
CA GLN A 35 4.74 1.05 -4.18
C GLN A 35 3.54 1.43 -5.06
N GLU A 36 2.60 0.51 -5.29
CA GLU A 36 1.41 0.79 -6.10
C GLU A 36 0.57 1.90 -5.47
N GLY A 37 0.30 1.82 -4.16
CA GLY A 37 -0.44 2.87 -3.44
C GLY A 37 0.22 4.24 -3.63
N TYR A 38 1.54 4.31 -3.43
CA TYR A 38 2.32 5.52 -3.63
C TYR A 38 2.24 6.07 -5.07
N GLU A 39 2.37 5.23 -6.08
CA GLU A 39 2.27 5.63 -7.49
C GLU A 39 0.86 6.11 -7.86
N VAL A 40 -0.19 5.49 -7.33
CA VAL A 40 -1.57 6.01 -7.46
C VAL A 40 -1.69 7.38 -6.78
N GLY A 41 -1.07 7.57 -5.62
CA GLY A 41 -1.01 8.86 -4.92
C GLY A 41 -0.40 9.95 -5.79
N LEU A 42 0.74 9.66 -6.41
CA LEU A 42 1.40 10.60 -7.33
C LEU A 42 0.52 10.95 -8.53
N ARG A 43 -0.08 9.94 -9.19
CA ARG A 43 -0.92 10.13 -10.38
C ARG A 43 -2.18 10.94 -10.07
N SER A 44 -2.85 10.58 -8.99
CA SER A 44 -4.09 11.25 -8.54
C SER A 44 -3.88 12.68 -8.05
N ALA A 45 -2.67 13.05 -7.60
CA ALA A 45 -2.37 14.40 -7.14
C ALA A 45 -2.70 15.49 -8.18
N SER A 46 -2.60 15.19 -9.48
CA SER A 46 -2.95 16.14 -10.55
C SER A 46 -4.43 16.51 -10.63
N TYR A 47 -5.30 15.73 -9.99
CA TYR A 47 -6.75 15.94 -9.91
C TYR A 47 -7.18 16.61 -8.60
N LEU A 48 -6.23 16.85 -7.69
CA LEU A 48 -6.51 17.40 -6.37
C LEU A 48 -6.36 18.92 -6.35
N SER A 49 -7.24 19.57 -5.60
CA SER A 49 -7.16 20.99 -5.35
C SER A 49 -6.22 21.30 -4.17
N ARG A 50 -5.88 22.58 -4.00
CA ARG A 50 -5.11 23.04 -2.84
C ARG A 50 -5.76 22.72 -1.50
N GLU A 51 -7.09 22.80 -1.42
CA GLU A 51 -7.84 22.48 -0.19
C GLU A 51 -7.72 21.00 0.15
N ASP A 52 -7.68 20.14 -0.87
CA ASP A 52 -7.49 18.71 -0.71
C ASP A 52 -6.11 18.40 -0.14
N PHE A 53 -5.05 19.03 -0.65
CA PHE A 53 -3.70 18.87 -0.11
C PHE A 53 -3.60 19.29 1.37
N TRP A 54 -4.23 20.42 1.74
CA TRP A 54 -4.29 20.85 3.14
C TRP A 54 -5.08 19.89 4.02
N HIS A 55 -6.16 19.33 3.51
CA HIS A 55 -6.90 18.28 4.21
C HIS A 55 -5.99 17.08 4.50
N PHE A 56 -5.27 16.60 3.48
CA PHE A 56 -4.39 15.44 3.61
C PHE A 56 -3.16 15.69 4.51
N GLU A 57 -2.58 16.90 4.52
CA GLU A 57 -1.54 17.26 5.49
C GLU A 57 -2.03 17.15 6.93
N ARG A 58 -3.30 17.51 7.18
CA ARG A 58 -3.91 17.43 8.52
C ARG A 58 -4.29 16.01 8.91
N VAL A 59 -4.68 15.17 7.96
CA VAL A 59 -5.14 13.79 8.21
C VAL A 59 -3.97 12.80 8.26
N CYS A 60 -2.84 13.07 7.60
CA CYS A 60 -1.68 12.17 7.57
C CYS A 60 -1.20 11.66 8.94
N PRO A 61 -1.12 12.47 10.01
CA PRO A 61 -0.77 11.96 11.33
C PRO A 61 -1.72 10.87 11.87
N LEU A 62 -2.95 10.81 11.34
CA LEU A 62 -3.97 9.84 11.70
C LEU A 62 -3.97 8.59 10.80
N ALA A 63 -3.14 8.55 9.74
CA ALA A 63 -3.11 7.46 8.78
C ALA A 63 -2.75 6.09 9.42
N ALA A 64 -2.00 6.11 10.52
CA ALA A 64 -1.69 4.92 11.32
C ALA A 64 -2.94 4.24 11.92
N PHE A 65 -4.06 4.95 11.99
CA PHE A 65 -5.34 4.47 12.56
C PHE A 65 -6.40 4.21 11.50
N PHE A 66 -6.03 4.19 10.21
CA PHE A 66 -6.95 3.84 9.15
C PHE A 66 -7.52 2.45 9.36
N ASP A 67 -8.83 2.36 9.10
CA ASP A 67 -9.57 1.12 9.12
C ASP A 67 -9.61 0.49 7.71
N PRO A 68 -10.09 -0.75 7.58
CA PRO A 68 -10.16 -1.40 6.28
C PRO A 68 -11.13 -0.75 5.28
N ASP A 69 -12.10 0.04 5.76
CA ASP A 69 -13.10 0.71 4.94
C ASP A 69 -12.55 1.99 4.30
N THR A 70 -11.40 2.46 4.79
CA THR A 70 -10.66 3.61 4.25
C THR A 70 -10.38 3.50 2.76
N LEU A 71 -10.21 2.28 2.22
CA LEU A 71 -10.02 2.07 0.78
C LEU A 71 -11.27 2.44 -0.04
N GLU A 72 -12.46 2.10 0.43
CA GLU A 72 -13.72 2.45 -0.24
C GLU A 72 -13.95 3.96 -0.21
N TYR A 73 -13.66 4.59 0.93
CA TYR A 73 -13.71 6.06 1.05
C TYR A 73 -12.73 6.74 0.10
N LEU A 74 -11.51 6.21 -0.05
CA LEU A 74 -10.51 6.72 -0.97
C LEU A 74 -11.01 6.64 -2.42
N TRP A 75 -11.57 5.51 -2.85
CA TRP A 75 -12.08 5.39 -4.21
C TRP A 75 -13.27 6.31 -4.45
N THR A 76 -14.22 6.35 -3.52
CA THR A 76 -15.36 7.28 -3.58
C THR A 76 -14.89 8.74 -3.66
N TYR A 77 -13.87 9.10 -2.91
CA TYR A 77 -13.29 10.43 -2.93
C TYR A 77 -12.66 10.75 -4.30
N LEU A 78 -11.91 9.81 -4.88
CA LEU A 78 -11.31 9.97 -6.21
C LEU A 78 -12.35 9.98 -7.33
N ASP A 79 -13.44 9.22 -7.20
CA ASP A 79 -14.62 9.29 -8.07
C ASP A 79 -15.20 10.71 -8.12
N ILE A 80 -15.37 11.34 -6.96
CA ILE A 80 -15.85 12.73 -6.85
C ILE A 80 -14.91 13.72 -7.55
N LYS A 81 -13.61 13.41 -7.62
CA LYS A 81 -12.60 14.21 -8.30
C LYS A 81 -12.45 13.86 -9.79
N GLU A 82 -13.35 13.05 -10.33
CA GLU A 82 -13.32 12.59 -11.73
C GLU A 82 -12.01 11.87 -12.08
N TYR A 83 -11.39 11.20 -11.10
CA TYR A 83 -10.17 10.42 -11.34
C TYR A 83 -10.49 9.18 -12.18
N PRO A 84 -9.86 9.03 -13.36
CA PRO A 84 -10.22 7.97 -14.30
C PRO A 84 -9.97 6.57 -13.71
N GLU A 85 -10.92 5.67 -13.95
CA GLU A 85 -10.88 4.29 -13.43
C GLU A 85 -9.69 3.52 -14.00
N GLU A 86 -9.30 3.80 -15.24
CA GLU A 86 -8.17 3.18 -15.93
C GLU A 86 -6.83 3.44 -15.22
N VAL A 87 -6.76 4.45 -14.35
CA VAL A 87 -5.53 4.86 -13.66
C VAL A 87 -5.49 4.38 -12.19
N ARG A 88 -6.52 3.66 -11.72
CA ARG A 88 -6.62 3.20 -10.32
C ARG A 88 -5.66 2.07 -9.99
N ILE A 89 -5.79 0.92 -10.65
CA ILE A 89 -4.93 -0.25 -10.43
C ILE A 89 -4.88 -1.02 -11.75
N HIS A 90 -3.68 -1.49 -12.13
CA HIS A 90 -3.47 -2.15 -13.42
C HIS A 90 -3.14 -3.64 -13.30
N ASN A 91 -3.09 -4.17 -12.08
CA ASN A 91 -2.68 -5.54 -11.81
C ASN A 91 -3.76 -6.28 -11.02
N SER A 92 -4.35 -7.30 -11.63
CA SER A 92 -5.38 -8.16 -11.04
C SER A 92 -4.95 -8.84 -9.75
N ASP A 93 -3.65 -9.10 -9.59
CA ASP A 93 -3.11 -9.71 -8.38
C ASP A 93 -3.19 -8.74 -7.19
N PHE A 94 -3.03 -7.42 -7.44
CA PHE A 94 -3.20 -6.41 -6.39
C PHE A 94 -4.67 -6.20 -6.05
N ASP A 95 -5.57 -6.18 -7.03
CA ASP A 95 -7.01 -6.10 -6.77
C ASP A 95 -7.48 -7.22 -5.84
N HIS A 96 -7.02 -8.45 -6.11
CA HIS A 96 -7.32 -9.58 -5.25
C HIS A 96 -6.73 -9.42 -3.85
N LEU A 97 -5.48 -8.96 -3.73
CA LEU A 97 -4.83 -8.75 -2.43
C LEU A 97 -5.51 -7.66 -1.59
N LEU A 98 -5.97 -6.59 -2.23
CA LEU A 98 -6.74 -5.53 -1.57
C LEU A 98 -8.12 -6.06 -1.16
N ASP A 99 -8.75 -6.93 -1.94
CA ASP A 99 -10.04 -7.53 -1.57
C ASP A 99 -9.91 -8.46 -0.35
N VAL A 100 -8.86 -9.30 -0.29
CA VAL A 100 -8.78 -10.34 0.76
C VAL A 100 -8.04 -9.93 2.04
N SER A 101 -7.27 -8.84 2.02
CA SER A 101 -6.39 -8.46 3.12
C SER A 101 -6.60 -7.03 3.61
N ASN A 102 -7.20 -6.89 4.79
CA ASN A 102 -7.34 -5.62 5.50
C ASN A 102 -6.00 -4.90 5.70
N GLN A 103 -4.92 -5.64 5.97
CA GLN A 103 -3.59 -5.07 6.13
C GLN A 103 -3.10 -4.44 4.81
N CYS A 104 -3.39 -5.07 3.67
CA CYS A 104 -3.01 -4.54 2.36
C CYS A 104 -3.82 -3.29 2.02
N ARG A 105 -5.13 -3.26 2.34
CA ARG A 105 -5.98 -2.06 2.15
C ARG A 105 -5.44 -0.86 2.90
N VAL A 106 -5.15 -1.04 4.20
CA VAL A 106 -4.62 0.03 5.05
C VAL A 106 -3.25 0.50 4.55
N LEU A 107 -2.35 -0.44 4.25
CA LEU A 107 -1.02 -0.11 3.71
C LEU A 107 -1.11 0.67 2.41
N PHE A 108 -1.97 0.23 1.48
CA PHE A 108 -2.19 0.92 0.23
C PHE A 108 -2.67 2.36 0.44
N CYS A 109 -3.66 2.58 1.31
CA CYS A 109 -4.20 3.91 1.59
C CYS A 109 -3.17 4.84 2.26
N GLN A 110 -2.34 4.29 3.16
CA GLN A 110 -1.23 5.02 3.77
C GLN A 110 -0.22 5.46 2.70
N SER A 111 0.21 4.53 1.85
CA SER A 111 1.17 4.83 0.78
C SER A 111 0.61 5.79 -0.26
N TRP A 112 -0.69 5.70 -0.57
CA TRP A 112 -1.36 6.67 -1.43
C TRP A 112 -1.28 8.08 -0.86
N LEU A 113 -1.55 8.23 0.45
CA LEU A 113 -1.46 9.53 1.12
C LEU A 113 -0.03 10.08 1.08
N ASP A 114 0.97 9.22 1.27
CA ASP A 114 2.38 9.59 1.16
C ASP A 114 2.72 10.09 -0.25
N GLY A 115 2.20 9.42 -1.30
CA GLY A 115 2.36 9.85 -2.69
C GLY A 115 1.73 11.21 -2.96
N VAL A 116 0.49 11.43 -2.50
CA VAL A 116 -0.19 12.73 -2.61
C VAL A 116 0.61 13.85 -1.95
N LEU A 117 1.10 13.62 -0.73
CA LEU A 117 1.86 14.62 0.01
C LEU A 117 3.26 14.85 -0.57
N HIS A 118 3.88 13.85 -1.17
CA HIS A 118 5.10 14.02 -1.93
C HIS A 118 4.91 15.02 -3.09
N SER A 119 3.87 14.81 -3.91
CA SER A 119 3.53 15.74 -4.98
C SER A 119 3.26 17.15 -4.45
N TRP A 120 2.58 17.27 -3.31
CA TRP A 120 2.32 18.58 -2.69
C TRP A 120 3.60 19.30 -2.27
N ASN A 121 4.55 18.59 -1.67
CA ASN A 121 5.83 19.16 -1.28
C ASN A 121 6.61 19.68 -2.49
N LEU A 122 6.63 18.93 -3.60
CA LEU A 122 7.25 19.37 -4.84
C LEU A 122 6.58 20.63 -5.41
N ILE A 123 5.25 20.71 -5.35
CA ILE A 123 4.50 21.91 -5.80
C ILE A 123 4.86 23.11 -4.93
N LYS A 124 4.90 22.97 -3.59
CA LYS A 124 5.30 24.05 -2.67
C LYS A 124 6.71 24.56 -2.96
N GLU A 125 7.68 23.66 -3.15
CA GLU A 125 9.06 24.01 -3.49
C GLU A 125 9.16 24.79 -4.81
N GLN A 126 8.30 24.51 -5.79
CA GLN A 126 8.24 25.27 -7.04
C GLN A 126 7.60 26.65 -6.89
N MET A 127 6.73 26.85 -5.89
CA MET A 127 6.08 28.13 -5.62
C MET A 127 6.95 29.08 -4.78
N ASP A 128 7.85 28.52 -3.97
CA ASP A 128 8.76 29.27 -3.10
C ASP A 128 10.06 29.73 -3.81
N ASN A 129 10.26 29.31 -5.07
CA ASN A 129 11.38 29.73 -5.95
C ASN A 129 10.93 30.75 -7.00
#